data_AF-A0A7S1MXG1-F1
#
_entry.id   AF-A0A7S1MXG1-F1
#
_cell.length_a   1.000
_cell.length_b   1.000
_cell.length_c   1.000
_cell.angle_alpha   90.00
_cell.angle_beta   90.00
_cell.angle_gamma   90.00
#
_symmetry.space_group_name_H-M   'P 1'
#
loop_
_entity.id
_entity.type
_entity.pdbx_description
1 polymer ?
#
loop_
_entity_poly.entity_id
_entity_poly.type
_entity_poly.pdbx_seq_one_letter_code
_entity_poly.pdbx_strand_id
1 'polypeptide(L)'
;GAGRTCLVMDEVDGMSGGDRGGTGELIEMIKHTKTPIICIANDAYCQKLKSLCNHTFPLKFGKPIKTMVSKRIRAIAESEGFSIPNPVVLEKLVEEAGNDIRHIINILQMWRMDTSVLEYADLDTKMKHGHKERGVLQTFLFDVA
;
A
#
# COMPACT_ATOMS: atom_id res chain seq x y z
N GLY A 1 -0.78 -6.57 34.10
CA GLY A 1 -0.01 -7.59 33.35
C GLY A 1 0.82 -6.88 32.32
N ALA A 2 2.10 -7.23 32.16
CA ALA A 2 2.95 -6.61 31.15
C ALA A 2 2.40 -6.97 29.75
N GLY A 3 2.16 -5.96 28.91
CA GLY A 3 1.75 -6.16 27.52
C GLY A 3 2.80 -6.97 26.76
N ARG A 4 2.38 -7.74 25.76
CA ARG A 4 3.31 -8.42 24.86
C ARG A 4 3.85 -7.41 23.84
N THR A 5 5.16 -7.28 23.76
CA THR A 5 5.85 -6.41 22.79
C THR A 5 6.14 -7.18 21.51
N CYS A 6 6.09 -6.51 20.35
CA CYS A 6 6.52 -7.01 19.05
C CYS A 6 7.32 -5.90 18.36
N LEU A 7 8.37 -6.26 17.63
CA LEU A 7 9.13 -5.34 16.78
C LEU A 7 8.68 -5.50 15.32
N VAL A 8 8.45 -4.38 14.63
CA VAL A 8 8.16 -4.36 13.19
C VAL A 8 9.28 -3.59 12.49
N MET A 9 9.93 -4.26 11.56
CA MET A 9 11.01 -3.74 10.73
C MET A 9 10.47 -3.61 9.31
N ASP A 10 10.16 -2.39 8.87
CA ASP A 10 9.67 -2.13 7.51
C ASP A 10 10.83 -1.84 6.54
N GLU A 11 10.60 -2.04 5.25
CA GLU A 11 11.54 -1.77 4.15
C GLU A 11 12.94 -2.41 4.33
N VAL A 12 13.00 -3.64 4.84
CA VAL A 12 14.30 -4.29 5.15
C VAL A 12 15.16 -4.54 3.90
N ASP A 13 14.58 -4.57 2.70
CA ASP A 13 15.27 -4.59 1.40
C ASP A 13 15.92 -3.24 1.02
N GLY A 14 15.41 -2.16 1.60
CA GLY A 14 15.89 -0.78 1.44
C GLY A 14 17.16 -0.45 2.22
N MET A 15 17.54 -1.26 3.23
CA MET A 15 18.77 -1.07 4.00
C MET A 15 19.98 -0.96 3.04
N SER A 16 20.59 0.22 2.95
CA SER A 16 21.63 0.54 1.95
C SER A 16 22.58 1.63 2.41
N GLY A 17 23.75 1.74 1.76
CA GLY A 17 24.68 2.87 1.80
C GLY A 17 25.36 3.18 3.13
N GLY A 18 24.58 3.62 4.12
CA GLY A 18 25.00 3.93 5.48
C GLY A 18 24.94 2.74 6.44
N ASP A 19 24.09 1.74 6.16
CA ASP A 19 23.83 0.62 7.08
C ASP A 19 24.73 -0.59 6.84
N ARG A 20 26.05 -0.37 6.71
CA ARG A 20 27.01 -1.48 6.61
C ARG A 20 26.91 -2.35 7.87
N GLY A 21 26.22 -3.48 7.76
CA GLY A 21 25.99 -4.42 8.86
C GLY A 21 24.53 -4.55 9.32
N GLY A 22 23.59 -3.74 8.82
CA GLY A 22 22.20 -3.72 9.30
C GLY A 22 21.49 -5.08 9.22
N THR A 23 21.60 -5.79 8.08
CA THR A 23 21.05 -7.15 7.94
C THR A 23 21.74 -8.16 8.86
N GLY A 24 23.04 -8.01 9.12
CA GLY A 24 23.79 -8.91 9.99
C GLY A 24 23.38 -8.76 11.46
N GLU A 25 23.28 -7.52 11.93
CA GLU A 25 22.81 -7.23 13.28
C GLU A 25 21.35 -7.65 13.48
N LEU A 26 20.49 -7.45 12.47
CA LEU A 26 19.12 -7.94 12.50
C LEU A 26 19.05 -9.47 12.63
N ILE A 27 19.93 -10.20 11.93
CA ILE A 27 20.03 -11.66 12.07
C ILE A 27 20.45 -12.06 13.48
N GLU A 28 21.44 -11.39 14.07
CA GLU A 28 21.84 -11.66 15.45
C GLU A 28 20.70 -11.35 16.44
N MET A 29 19.99 -10.25 16.24
CA MET A 29 18.81 -9.92 17.03
C MET A 29 17.75 -11.03 16.96
N ILE A 30 17.43 -11.52 15.75
CA ILE A 30 16.47 -12.61 15.53
C ILE A 30 16.87 -13.88 16.29
N LYS A 31 18.17 -14.21 16.37
CA LYS A 31 18.65 -15.41 17.05
C LYS A 31 18.50 -15.35 18.58
N HIS A 32 18.66 -14.17 19.18
CA HIS A 32 18.78 -14.01 20.63
C HIS A 32 17.54 -13.41 21.31
N THR A 33 16.70 -12.71 20.56
CA THR A 33 15.52 -12.01 21.10
C THR A 33 14.40 -12.96 21.54
N LYS A 34 13.69 -12.58 22.61
CA LYS A 34 12.41 -13.19 23.00
C LYS A 34 11.19 -12.40 22.50
N THR A 35 11.44 -11.25 21.89
CA THR A 35 10.42 -10.37 21.30
C THR A 35 10.22 -10.76 19.84
N PRO A 36 8.99 -11.08 19.40
CA PRO A 36 8.71 -11.38 17.99
C PRO A 36 9.14 -10.22 17.07
N ILE A 37 9.72 -10.56 15.93
CA ILE A 37 10.14 -9.59 14.90
C ILE A 37 9.37 -9.89 13.61
N ILE A 38 8.70 -8.88 13.07
CA ILE A 38 8.06 -8.92 11.76
C ILE A 38 8.88 -8.05 10.80
N CYS A 39 9.47 -8.68 9.79
CA CYS A 39 10.20 -7.98 8.73
C CYS A 39 9.31 -7.85 7.50
N ILE A 40 9.16 -6.62 6.99
CA ILE A 40 8.41 -6.30 5.78
C ILE A 40 9.40 -5.86 4.71
N ALA A 41 9.29 -6.44 3.51
CA ALA A 41 10.12 -6.12 2.36
C ALA A 41 9.27 -6.09 1.09
N ASN A 42 9.62 -5.21 0.15
CA ASN A 42 8.97 -5.18 -1.16
C ASN A 42 9.52 -6.29 -2.07
N ASP A 43 10.82 -6.54 -2.05
CA ASP A 43 11.47 -7.63 -2.78
C ASP A 43 12.26 -8.57 -1.85
N ALA A 44 11.61 -9.67 -1.44
CA ALA A 44 12.24 -10.72 -0.64
C ALA A 44 13.31 -11.53 -1.39
N TYR A 45 13.41 -11.41 -2.72
CA TYR A 45 14.41 -12.11 -3.54
C TYR A 45 15.66 -11.27 -3.80
N CYS A 46 15.70 -10.02 -3.33
CA CYS A 46 16.88 -9.19 -3.48
C CYS A 46 18.09 -9.84 -2.76
N GLN A 47 19.28 -9.72 -3.36
CA GLN A 47 20.49 -10.40 -2.86
C GLN A 47 20.82 -10.03 -1.40
N LYS A 48 20.48 -8.81 -0.98
CA LYS A 48 20.73 -8.31 0.38
C LYS A 48 19.97 -9.09 1.45
N LEU A 49 18.77 -9.59 1.14
CA LEU A 49 17.91 -10.30 2.09
C LEU A 49 18.12 -11.81 2.09
N LYS A 50 18.91 -12.34 1.16
CA LYS A 50 19.14 -13.79 1.02
C LYS A 50 19.57 -14.46 2.34
N SER A 51 20.44 -13.82 3.12
CA SER A 51 20.87 -14.32 4.42
C SER A 51 19.77 -14.19 5.49
N LEU A 52 19.04 -13.07 5.51
CA LEU A 52 17.94 -12.83 6.46
C LEU A 52 16.81 -13.86 6.27
N CYS A 53 16.46 -14.17 5.02
CA CYS A 53 15.41 -15.13 4.68
C CYS A 53 15.66 -16.55 5.22
N ASN A 54 16.92 -16.93 5.50
CA ASN A 54 17.24 -18.22 6.12
C ASN A 54 16.91 -18.28 7.62
N HIS A 55 16.65 -17.13 8.23
CA HIS A 55 16.37 -16.98 9.66
C HIS A 55 14.94 -16.49 9.93
N THR A 56 14.08 -16.39 8.91
CA THR A 56 12.70 -15.91 9.03
C THR A 56 11.69 -16.91 8.46
N PHE A 57 10.43 -16.75 8.87
CA PHE A 57 9.31 -17.46 8.26
C PHE A 57 8.80 -16.66 7.04
N PRO A 58 8.83 -17.20 5.82
CA PRO A 58 8.42 -16.45 4.63
C PRO A 58 6.90 -16.39 4.51
N LEU A 59 6.34 -15.19 4.65
CA LEU A 59 4.94 -14.90 4.34
C LEU A 59 4.87 -14.03 3.08
N LYS A 60 4.43 -14.61 1.97
CA LYS A 60 4.37 -13.92 0.67
C LYS A 60 3.01 -13.28 0.47
N PHE A 61 3.00 -11.98 0.16
CA PHE A 61 1.80 -11.26 -0.26
C PHE A 61 1.77 -11.17 -1.78
N GLY A 62 0.68 -11.66 -2.38
CA GLY A 62 0.39 -11.49 -3.79
C GLY A 62 -0.45 -10.25 -4.04
N LYS A 63 -0.53 -9.83 -5.30
CA LYS A 63 -1.51 -8.81 -5.69
C LYS A 63 -2.93 -9.29 -5.36
N PRO A 64 -3.77 -8.47 -4.70
CA PRO A 64 -5.13 -8.85 -4.39
C PRO A 64 -5.96 -9.02 -5.67
N ILE A 65 -7.00 -9.85 -5.59
CA ILE A 65 -7.89 -10.14 -6.72
C ILE A 65 -8.72 -8.89 -7.04
N LYS A 66 -8.84 -8.55 -8.33
CA LYS A 66 -9.58 -7.37 -8.83
C LYS A 66 -10.93 -7.17 -8.13
N THR A 67 -11.77 -8.22 -8.09
CA THR A 67 -13.12 -8.15 -7.49
C THR A 67 -13.11 -7.83 -5.99
N MET A 68 -12.13 -8.35 -5.24
CA MET A 68 -11.95 -8.06 -3.81
C MET A 68 -11.55 -6.60 -3.61
N VAL A 69 -10.65 -6.10 -4.45
CA VAL A 69 -10.23 -4.70 -4.43
C VAL A 69 -11.39 -3.78 -4.77
N SER A 70 -12.08 -4.01 -5.90
CA SER A 70 -13.23 -3.19 -6.31
C SER A 70 -14.31 -3.12 -5.23
N LYS A 71 -14.61 -4.25 -4.56
CA LYS A 71 -15.56 -4.28 -3.43
C LYS A 71 -15.08 -3.45 -2.24
N ARG A 72 -13.80 -3.57 -1.86
CA ARG A 72 -13.22 -2.80 -0.74
C ARG A 72 -13.20 -1.30 -1.06
N ILE A 73 -12.78 -0.95 -2.26
CA ILE A 73 -12.70 0.43 -2.73
C ILE A 73 -14.09 1.07 -2.80
N ARG A 74 -15.11 0.34 -3.26
CA ARG A 74 -16.50 0.81 -3.23
C ARG A 74 -16.95 1.15 -1.81
N ALA A 75 -16.70 0.26 -0.85
CA ALA A 75 -17.07 0.47 0.54
C ALA A 75 -16.38 1.72 1.15
N ILE A 76 -15.10 1.96 0.80
CA ILE A 76 -14.37 3.17 1.20
C ILE A 76 -14.99 4.42 0.55
N ALA A 77 -15.28 4.37 -0.75
CA ALA A 77 -15.90 5.51 -1.45
C ALA A 77 -17.27 5.87 -0.85
N GLU A 78 -18.11 4.87 -0.58
CA GLU A 78 -19.43 5.05 0.03
C GLU A 78 -19.34 5.62 1.45
N SER A 79 -18.37 5.20 2.27
CA SER A 79 -18.18 5.77 3.63
C SER A 79 -17.76 7.24 3.62
N GLU A 80 -17.07 7.66 2.57
CA GLU A 80 -16.62 9.06 2.35
C GLU A 80 -17.65 9.91 1.56
N GLY A 81 -18.85 9.38 1.32
CA GLY A 81 -19.89 10.07 0.55
C GLY A 81 -19.53 10.28 -0.93
N PHE A 82 -18.64 9.45 -1.48
CA PHE A 82 -18.28 9.43 -2.90
C PHE A 82 -19.06 8.32 -3.62
N SER A 83 -20.08 8.71 -4.38
CA SER A 83 -20.94 7.75 -5.08
C SER A 83 -20.31 7.32 -6.41
N ILE A 84 -20.19 6.00 -6.61
CA ILE A 84 -19.72 5.41 -7.87
C ILE A 84 -20.78 4.39 -8.32
N PRO A 85 -21.85 4.83 -9.01
CA PRO A 85 -23.02 4.00 -9.26
C PRO A 85 -22.74 2.79 -10.15
N ASN A 86 -21.85 2.95 -11.13
CA ASN A 86 -21.53 1.91 -12.10
C ASN A 86 -20.31 1.10 -11.62
N PRO A 87 -20.46 -0.20 -11.27
CA PRO A 87 -19.36 -1.02 -10.76
C PRO A 87 -18.24 -1.25 -11.80
N VAL A 88 -18.54 -1.17 -13.09
CA VAL A 88 -17.55 -1.31 -14.18
C VAL A 88 -16.49 -0.22 -14.10
N VAL A 89 -16.86 0.97 -13.61
CA VAL A 89 -15.95 2.12 -13.41
C VAL A 89 -14.84 1.75 -12.42
N LEU A 90 -15.22 1.14 -11.30
CA LEU A 90 -14.27 0.69 -10.28
C LEU A 90 -13.42 -0.48 -10.76
N GLU A 91 -13.98 -1.44 -11.49
CA GLU A 91 -13.19 -2.55 -12.03
C GLU A 91 -12.14 -2.08 -13.03
N LYS A 92 -12.48 -1.15 -13.93
CA LYS A 92 -11.54 -0.54 -14.87
C LYS A 92 -10.43 0.22 -14.12
N LEU A 93 -10.79 1.05 -13.14
CA LEU A 93 -9.81 1.77 -12.31
C LEU A 93 -8.83 0.81 -11.60
N VAL A 94 -9.36 -0.27 -11.01
CA VAL A 94 -8.55 -1.26 -10.29
C VAL A 94 -7.57 -1.97 -11.23
N GLU A 95 -8.01 -2.28 -12.45
CA GLU A 95 -7.19 -2.91 -13.49
C GLU A 95 -6.07 -1.98 -13.96
N GLU A 96 -6.38 -0.72 -14.27
CA GLU A 96 -5.41 0.31 -14.68
C GLU A 96 -4.38 0.60 -13.57
N ALA A 97 -4.82 0.64 -12.31
CA ALA A 97 -3.94 0.80 -11.16
C ALA A 97 -3.15 -0.48 -10.80
N GLY A 98 -3.28 -1.55 -11.58
CA GLY A 98 -2.53 -2.79 -11.39
C GLY A 98 -2.83 -3.52 -10.08
N ASN A 99 -4.06 -3.39 -9.58
CA ASN A 99 -4.54 -3.89 -8.28
C ASN A 99 -3.83 -3.30 -7.04
N ASP A 100 -3.23 -2.11 -7.15
CA ASP A 100 -2.60 -1.41 -6.01
C ASP A 100 -3.63 -0.57 -5.24
N ILE A 101 -4.02 -1.05 -4.06
CA ILE A 101 -5.03 -0.41 -3.20
C ILE A 101 -4.61 1.02 -2.80
N ARG A 102 -3.33 1.24 -2.47
CA ARG A 102 -2.83 2.56 -2.06
C ARG A 102 -2.93 3.53 -3.24
N HIS A 103 -2.53 3.09 -4.42
CA HIS A 103 -2.61 3.90 -5.63
C HIS A 103 -4.06 4.26 -5.99
N ILE A 104 -4.99 3.29 -5.90
CA ILE A 104 -6.41 3.51 -6.17
C ILE A 104 -7.00 4.53 -5.20
N ILE A 105 -6.71 4.42 -3.90
CA ILE A 105 -7.18 5.38 -2.90
C ILE A 105 -6.68 6.78 -3.22
N ASN A 106 -5.41 6.94 -3.60
CA ASN A 106 -4.87 8.24 -4.01
C ASN A 106 -5.59 8.81 -5.22
N ILE A 107 -5.89 7.99 -6.24
CA ILE A 107 -6.66 8.42 -7.42
C ILE A 107 -8.07 8.89 -7.01
N LEU A 108 -8.76 8.12 -6.17
CA LEU A 108 -10.10 8.49 -5.69
C LEU A 108 -10.07 9.78 -4.87
N GLN A 109 -9.05 9.96 -4.03
CA GLN A 109 -8.86 11.20 -3.27
C GLN A 109 -8.76 12.40 -4.20
N MET A 110 -7.94 12.31 -5.26
CA MET A 110 -7.84 13.38 -6.27
C MET A 110 -9.17 13.64 -6.95
N TRP A 111 -9.89 12.59 -7.37
CA TRP A 111 -11.15 12.75 -8.08
C TRP A 111 -12.28 13.34 -7.23
N ARG A 112 -12.28 13.02 -5.93
CA ARG A 112 -13.26 13.52 -4.97
C ARG A 112 -13.17 15.03 -4.77
N MET A 113 -12.02 15.64 -5.06
CA MET A 113 -11.83 17.09 -4.97
C MET A 113 -12.67 17.85 -6.00
N ASP A 114 -12.94 17.25 -7.16
CA ASP A 114 -13.73 17.90 -8.22
C ASP A 114 -15.23 17.55 -8.17
N THR A 115 -15.59 16.35 -7.68
CA THR A 115 -16.98 15.85 -7.72
C THR A 115 -17.29 14.86 -6.59
N SER A 116 -18.53 14.80 -6.15
CA SER A 116 -19.05 13.80 -5.19
C SER A 116 -19.65 12.55 -5.84
N VAL A 117 -19.81 12.55 -7.17
CA VAL A 117 -20.33 11.42 -7.95
C VAL A 117 -19.41 11.17 -9.13
N LEU A 118 -19.03 9.91 -9.35
CA LEU A 118 -18.22 9.50 -10.49
C LEU A 118 -19.09 8.77 -11.51
N GLU A 119 -19.28 9.37 -12.68
CA GLU A 119 -19.97 8.75 -13.80
C GLU A 119 -19.00 8.07 -14.78
N TYR A 120 -19.53 7.18 -15.62
CA TYR A 120 -18.71 6.47 -16.61
C TYR A 120 -18.06 7.43 -17.63
N ALA A 121 -18.73 8.53 -17.97
CA ALA A 121 -18.21 9.53 -18.90
C ALA A 121 -16.98 10.28 -18.35
N ASP A 122 -16.84 10.36 -17.02
CA ASP A 122 -15.75 11.08 -16.38
C ASP A 122 -14.43 10.30 -16.39
N LEU A 123 -14.48 8.98 -16.60
CA LEU A 123 -13.33 8.08 -16.49
C LEU A 123 -12.19 8.47 -17.41
N ASP A 124 -12.45 8.54 -18.72
CA ASP A 124 -11.39 8.76 -19.71
C ASP A 124 -10.79 10.16 -19.57
N THR A 125 -11.58 11.13 -19.10
CA THR A 125 -11.11 12.49 -18.82
C THR A 125 -10.24 12.50 -17.57
N LYS A 126 -10.72 11.97 -16.45
CA LYS A 126 -10.00 11.98 -15.17
C LYS A 126 -8.75 11.10 -15.15
N MET A 127 -8.74 9.98 -15.89
CA MET A 127 -7.54 9.15 -16.06
C MET A 127 -6.43 9.87 -16.84
N LYS A 128 -6.76 10.71 -17.83
CA LYS A 128 -5.77 11.51 -18.57
C LYS A 128 -5.19 12.66 -17.75
N HIS A 129 -5.98 13.26 -16.86
CA HIS A 129 -5.56 14.41 -16.03
C HIS A 129 -4.74 13.98 -14.80
N GLY A 130 -4.99 12.80 -14.24
CA GLY A 130 -4.27 12.29 -13.05
C GLY A 130 -2.75 12.10 -13.23
N HIS A 131 -2.25 12.04 -14.47
CA HIS A 131 -0.82 11.94 -14.76
C HIS A 131 -0.06 13.28 -14.67
N LYS A 132 -0.74 14.44 -14.61
CA LYS A 132 -0.12 15.75 -14.88
C LYS A 132 0.19 16.61 -13.65
N GLU A 133 -0.40 16.34 -12.49
CA GLU A 133 -0.23 17.18 -11.29
C GLU A 133 0.50 16.44 -10.18
N ARG A 134 1.82 16.62 -10.11
CA ARG A 134 2.72 16.04 -9.09
C ARG A 134 3.17 17.03 -8.01
N GLY A 135 2.54 18.20 -7.90
CA GLY A 135 3.12 19.30 -7.13
C GLY A 135 2.13 20.23 -6.47
N VAL A 136 1.27 19.74 -5.57
CA VAL A 136 0.67 20.57 -4.53
C VAL A 136 0.54 19.76 -3.25
N LEU A 137 1.20 20.21 -2.17
CA LEU A 137 0.96 19.76 -0.81
C LEU A 137 -0.49 20.12 -0.46
N GLN A 138 -1.39 19.13 -0.44
CA GLN A 138 -2.81 19.36 -0.23
C GLN A 138 -3.28 18.47 0.91
N THR A 139 -3.84 19.11 1.96
CA THR A 139 -4.41 18.48 3.15
C THR A 139 -5.17 17.22 2.77
N PHE A 140 -4.76 16.07 3.33
CA PHE A 140 -5.35 14.80 2.99
C PHE A 140 -6.80 14.75 3.48
N LEU A 141 -7.70 14.25 2.64
CA LEU A 141 -9.11 14.03 3.03
C LEU A 141 -9.21 13.11 4.27
N PHE A 142 -8.23 12.21 4.43
CA PHE A 142 -8.13 11.25 5.54
C PHE A 142 -7.48 11.82 6.81
N ASP A 143 -6.95 13.05 6.80
CA ASP A 143 -6.37 13.68 7.99
C ASP A 143 -7.43 14.39 8.86
N VAL A 144 -8.69 14.44 8.41
CA VAL A 144 -9.78 15.18 9.06
C VAL A 144 -10.90 14.26 9.60
N ALA A 145 -10.66 12.95 9.67
CA ALA A 145 -11.57 11.96 10.25
C ALA A 145 -11.15 11.54 11.67
#